data_AF-A0A1V6ECT4-F1
#
_entry.id   AF-A0A1V6ECT4-F1
#
_cell.length_a   1.000
_cell.length_b   1.000
_cell.length_c   1.000
_cell.angle_alpha   90.00
_cell.angle_beta   90.00
_cell.angle_gamma   90.00
#
_symmetry.space_group_name_H-M   'P 1'
#
loop_
_entity.id
_entity.type
_entity.pdbx_description
1 polymer ?
#
loop_
_entity_poly.entity_id
_entity_poly.type
_entity_poly.pdbx_seq_one_letter_code
_entity_poly.pdbx_strand_id
1 'polypeptide(L)'
;MSIAHDTIGYRPITTVLSNIGIVTVPPEMKEHVNRFELVLGAAKIRTPYLAVVSYDDTLVLNFTSKIQETDIERTFFTYLIKQGVQVKIESNRE
;
A
#
# COMPACT_ATOMS: atom_id res chain seq x y z
N MET A 1 -22.10 0.17 -15.07
CA MET A 1 -20.83 0.47 -15.78
C MET A 1 -20.82 -0.28 -17.10
N SER A 2 -20.08 0.21 -18.11
CA SER A 2 -20.02 -0.40 -19.45
C SER A 2 -19.13 -1.65 -19.48
N ILE A 3 -19.57 -2.69 -20.21
CA ILE A 3 -18.82 -3.94 -20.45
C ILE A 3 -17.39 -3.68 -20.95
N ALA A 4 -17.19 -2.62 -21.75
CA ALA A 4 -15.88 -2.25 -22.27
C ALA A 4 -14.89 -1.89 -21.15
N HIS A 5 -15.35 -1.22 -20.10
CA HIS A 5 -14.48 -0.81 -18.98
C HIS A 5 -14.01 -2.02 -18.16
N ASP A 6 -14.90 -2.97 -17.91
CA ASP A 6 -14.56 -4.16 -17.12
C ASP A 6 -13.71 -5.15 -17.92
N THR A 7 -13.88 -5.19 -19.25
CA THR A 7 -13.17 -6.14 -20.12
C THR A 7 -11.85 -5.59 -20.65
N ILE A 8 -11.74 -4.28 -20.91
CA ILE A 8 -10.56 -3.67 -21.56
C ILE A 8 -9.86 -2.69 -20.62
N GLY A 9 -10.61 -1.93 -19.83
CA GLY A 9 -10.07 -0.85 -18.99
C GLY A 9 -9.05 -1.32 -17.94
N TYR A 10 -9.25 -2.51 -17.36
CA TYR A 10 -8.34 -3.06 -16.35
C TYR A 10 -7.24 -3.97 -16.91
N ARG A 11 -7.29 -4.37 -18.19
CA ARG A 11 -6.28 -5.26 -18.80
C ARG A 11 -4.84 -4.74 -18.72
N PRO A 12 -4.54 -3.44 -18.89
CA PRO A 12 -3.17 -2.96 -18.81
C PRO A 12 -2.68 -2.75 -17.37
N ILE A 13 -3.51 -3.00 -16.35
CA ILE A 13 -3.19 -2.69 -14.96
C ILE A 13 -2.65 -3.95 -14.27
N THR A 14 -1.34 -4.01 -14.06
CA THR A 14 -0.72 -5.06 -13.25
C THR A 14 -0.94 -4.81 -11.76
N THR A 15 -0.81 -3.57 -11.31
CA THR A 15 -1.05 -3.11 -9.93
C THR A 15 -1.29 -1.60 -9.94
N VAL A 16 -1.76 -1.04 -8.83
CA VAL A 16 -1.82 0.41 -8.61
C VAL A 16 -0.95 0.72 -7.42
N LEU A 17 -0.01 1.66 -7.60
CA LEU A 17 0.74 2.28 -6.51
C LEU A 17 0.29 3.74 -6.40
N SER A 18 -0.24 4.12 -5.25
CA SER A 18 -0.57 5.51 -4.94
C SER A 18 0.33 6.02 -3.83
N ASN A 19 1.05 7.10 -4.09
CA ASN A 19 1.91 7.76 -3.11
C ASN A 19 1.47 9.21 -2.95
N ILE A 20 1.01 9.58 -1.75
CA ILE A 20 0.57 10.96 -1.45
C ILE A 20 1.71 11.84 -0.91
N GLY A 21 2.91 11.28 -0.77
CA GLY A 21 4.09 11.99 -0.29
C GLY A 21 4.13 12.12 1.23
N ILE A 22 4.80 13.17 1.68
CA ILE A 22 5.03 13.46 3.10
C ILE A 22 3.85 14.27 3.62
N VAL A 23 3.14 13.71 4.61
CA VAL A 23 2.10 14.41 5.34
C VAL A 23 2.75 15.31 6.39
N THR A 24 2.25 16.53 6.51
CA THR A 24 2.65 17.49 7.54
C THR A 24 1.45 17.86 8.39
N VAL A 25 1.65 17.98 9.71
CA VAL A 25 0.63 18.43 10.65
C VAL A 25 1.11 19.65 11.44
N PRO A 26 0.20 20.47 11.98
CA PRO A 26 0.54 21.53 12.92
C PRO A 26 1.36 21.00 14.12
N PRO A 27 2.29 21.79 14.68
CA PRO A 27 3.15 21.36 15.80
C PRO A 27 2.36 20.78 16.98
N GLU A 28 1.22 21.36 17.31
CA GLU A 28 0.35 20.96 18.42
C GLU A 28 -0.24 19.56 18.23
N MET A 29 -0.32 19.07 17.00
CA MET A 29 -0.80 17.72 16.69
C MET A 29 0.29 16.66 16.71
N LYS A 30 1.57 17.04 16.64
CA LYS A 30 2.67 16.08 16.46
C LYS A 30 2.75 15.07 17.61
N GLU A 31 2.52 15.50 18.84
CA GLU A 31 2.53 14.64 20.03
C GLU A 31 1.35 13.66 20.10
N HIS A 32 0.33 13.85 19.26
CA HIS A 32 -0.90 13.06 19.26
C HIS A 32 -1.03 12.13 18.05
N VAL A 33 -0.14 12.26 17.06
CA VAL A 33 -0.18 11.48 15.82
C VAL A 33 1.06 10.59 15.71
N ASN A 34 0.84 9.28 15.86
CA ASN A 34 1.93 8.30 15.79
C ASN A 34 2.31 7.92 14.36
N ARG A 35 1.31 7.81 13.47
CA ARG A 35 1.50 7.41 12.06
C ARG A 35 0.31 7.80 11.21
N PHE A 36 0.53 7.84 9.91
CA PHE A 36 -0.55 7.90 8.91
C PHE A 36 -0.62 6.58 8.16
N GLU A 37 -1.84 6.17 7.83
CA GLU A 37 -2.09 5.05 6.94
C GLU A 37 -2.93 5.54 5.77
N LEU A 38 -2.50 5.18 4.56
CA LEU A 38 -3.30 5.32 3.36
C LEU A 38 -3.80 3.93 2.99
N VAL A 39 -5.11 3.80 2.80
CA VAL A 39 -5.75 2.53 2.41
C VAL A 39 -6.47 2.74 1.09
N LEU A 40 -6.05 2.02 0.06
CA LEU A 40 -6.76 2.03 -1.22
C LEU A 40 -7.98 1.11 -1.14
N GLY A 41 -9.06 1.51 -1.81
CA GLY A 41 -10.19 0.63 -2.05
C GLY A 41 -9.76 -0.62 -2.81
N ALA A 42 -10.36 -1.76 -2.49
CA ALA A 42 -10.00 -3.03 -3.11
C ALA A 42 -10.12 -2.96 -4.63
N ALA A 43 -9.11 -3.48 -5.32
CA ALA A 43 -9.08 -3.57 -6.78
C ALA A 43 -10.34 -4.26 -7.32
N LYS A 44 -10.82 -3.89 -8.51
CA LYS A 44 -11.92 -4.64 -9.16
C LYS A 44 -11.45 -6.01 -9.65
N ILE A 45 -10.24 -6.07 -10.20
CA ILE A 45 -9.57 -7.31 -10.60
C ILE A 45 -8.77 -7.92 -9.43
N ARG A 46 -8.29 -9.17 -9.59
CA ARG A 46 -7.45 -9.86 -8.59
C ARG A 46 -6.00 -9.41 -8.68
N THR A 47 -5.73 -8.18 -8.24
CA THR A 47 -4.37 -7.64 -8.11
C THR A 47 -4.22 -6.92 -6.77
N PRO A 48 -3.04 -6.95 -6.12
CA PRO A 48 -2.80 -6.10 -4.97
C PRO A 48 -2.67 -4.65 -5.43
N TYR A 49 -3.19 -3.73 -4.62
CA TYR A 49 -2.90 -2.31 -4.68
C TYR A 49 -1.97 -1.94 -3.52
N LEU A 50 -1.07 -0.99 -3.76
CA LEU A 50 -0.12 -0.50 -2.77
C LEU A 50 -0.35 0.98 -2.53
N ALA A 51 -0.63 1.34 -1.28
CA ALA A 51 -0.66 2.71 -0.84
C ALA A 51 0.63 3.06 -0.11
N VAL A 52 1.10 4.29 -0.33
CA VAL A 52 2.32 4.84 0.26
C VAL A 52 2.02 6.19 0.87
N VAL A 53 2.42 6.35 2.13
CA VAL A 53 2.39 7.63 2.82
C VAL A 53 3.62 7.74 3.72
N SER A 54 4.20 8.93 3.76
CA SER A 54 5.29 9.24 4.69
C SER A 54 4.80 10.22 5.74
N TYR A 55 5.23 10.02 6.98
CA TYR A 55 5.05 10.98 8.06
C TYR A 55 6.25 10.90 8.98
N ASP A 56 6.87 12.06 9.22
CA ASP A 56 8.11 12.16 9.99
C ASP A 56 9.18 11.23 9.40
N ASP A 57 9.83 10.39 10.22
CA ASP A 57 10.84 9.42 9.77
C ASP A 57 10.26 8.06 9.32
N THR A 58 8.93 7.93 9.22
CA THR A 58 8.27 6.65 8.90
C THR A 58 7.63 6.67 7.51
N LEU A 59 8.00 5.67 6.68
CA LEU A 59 7.31 5.33 5.44
C LEU A 59 6.36 4.16 5.69
N VAL A 60 5.06 4.37 5.49
CA VAL A 60 4.05 3.32 5.59
C VAL A 60 3.65 2.83 4.20
N LEU A 61 3.76 1.52 4.01
CA LEU A 61 3.37 0.78 2.81
C LEU A 61 2.19 -0.13 3.16
N ASN A 62 1.03 0.10 2.55
CA ASN A 62 -0.19 -0.67 2.83
C ASN A 62 -0.66 -1.43 1.59
N PHE A 63 -0.66 -2.76 1.69
CA PHE A 63 -1.16 -3.65 0.63
C PHE A 63 -2.66 -3.93 0.84
N THR A 64 -3.49 -3.50 -0.12
CA THR A 64 -4.90 -3.92 -0.22
C THR A 64 -5.04 -4.94 -1.34
N SER A 65 -5.42 -6.18 -1.02
CA SER A 65 -5.53 -7.25 -2.01
C SER A 65 -6.73 -8.16 -1.76
N LYS A 66 -7.34 -8.64 -2.85
CA LYS A 66 -8.33 -9.74 -2.85
C LYS A 66 -7.69 -11.12 -3.09
N ILE A 67 -6.36 -11.17 -3.17
CA ILE A 67 -5.57 -12.41 -3.30
C ILE A 67 -5.40 -13.01 -1.91
N GLN A 68 -5.60 -14.32 -1.81
CA GLN A 68 -5.51 -15.04 -0.54
C GLN A 68 -4.06 -15.32 -0.16
N GLU A 69 -3.27 -15.70 -1.16
CA GLU A 69 -1.83 -15.89 -1.08
C GLU A 69 -1.12 -14.59 -0.69
N THR A 70 0.04 -14.71 -0.06
CA THR A 70 0.86 -13.57 0.42
C THR A 70 2.24 -13.52 -0.24
N ASP A 71 2.44 -14.29 -1.32
CA ASP A 71 3.74 -14.44 -1.95
C ASP A 71 4.25 -13.13 -2.55
N ILE A 72 3.35 -12.26 -3.01
CA ILE A 72 3.70 -10.95 -3.57
C ILE A 72 4.25 -10.03 -2.48
N GLU A 73 3.51 -9.87 -1.38
CA GLU A 73 3.90 -9.06 -0.24
C GLU A 73 5.19 -9.59 0.38
N ARG A 74 5.28 -10.92 0.59
CA ARG A 74 6.48 -11.57 1.12
C ARG A 74 7.69 -11.33 0.23
N THR A 75 7.56 -11.51 -1.08
CA THR A 75 8.66 -11.29 -2.03
C THR A 75 9.11 -9.84 -2.01
N PHE A 76 8.18 -8.90 -1.99
CA PHE A 76 8.45 -7.47 -1.94
C PHE A 76 9.22 -7.08 -0.67
N PHE A 77 8.74 -7.46 0.52
CA PHE A 77 9.42 -7.13 1.78
C PHE A 77 10.76 -7.88 1.94
N THR A 78 10.86 -9.11 1.44
CA THR A 78 12.13 -9.85 1.40
C THR A 78 13.16 -9.13 0.52
N TYR A 79 12.72 -8.59 -0.62
CA TYR A 79 13.59 -7.80 -1.48
C TYR A 79 14.11 -6.56 -0.73
N LEU A 80 13.25 -5.81 -0.03
CA LEU A 80 13.65 -4.63 0.75
C LEU A 80 14.69 -4.96 1.83
N ILE A 81 14.46 -6.03 2.61
CA ILE A 81 15.43 -6.51 3.61
C ILE A 81 16.77 -6.85 2.97
N LYS A 82 16.77 -7.52 1.81
CA LYS A 82 18.00 -7.84 1.06
C LYS A 82 18.73 -6.60 0.55
N GLN A 83 18.02 -5.49 0.33
CA GLN A 83 18.62 -4.19 -0.02
C GLN A 83 19.07 -3.38 1.22
N GLY A 84 18.97 -3.95 2.43
CA GLY A 84 19.37 -3.28 3.67
C GLY A 84 18.32 -2.33 4.25
N VAL A 85 17.10 -2.32 3.70
CA VAL A 85 15.97 -1.53 4.22
C VAL A 85 15.31 -2.32 5.35
N GLN A 86 15.35 -1.79 6.57
CA GLN A 86 14.62 -2.38 7.69
C GLN A 86 13.12 -2.20 7.50
N VAL A 87 12.34 -3.25 7.74
CA VAL A 87 10.88 -3.21 7.64
C VAL A 87 10.25 -3.81 8.88
N LYS A 88 9.11 -3.25 9.30
CA LYS A 88 8.19 -3.84 10.28
C LYS A 88 6.93 -4.24 9.53
N ILE A 89 6.52 -5.50 9.66
CA ILE A 89 5.32 -6.01 9.01
C ILE A 89 4.19 -6.06 10.05
N GLU A 90 3.06 -5.43 9.74
CA GLU A 90 1.81 -5.53 10.49
C GLU A 90 0.72 -6.07 9.55
N SER A 91 -0.07 -7.04 10.02
CA SER A 91 -1.08 -7.71 9.20
C SER A 91 -2.32 -7.97 10.04
N ASN A 92 -3.49 -7.82 9.41
CA ASN A 92 -4.77 -8.20 9.99
C ASN A 92 -5.16 -9.65 9.67
N ARG A 93 -4.27 -10.40 9.01
CA ARG A 93 -4.43 -11.85 8.74
C ARG A 93 -3.76 -12.61 9.88
N GLU A 94 -4.48 -13.56 10.48
CA GLU A 94 -3.98 -14.53 11.46
C GLU A 94 -3.02 -15.55 10.82
#